data_AF-A0A1X7TLT9-F1
#
_entry.id   AF-A0A1X7TLT9-F1
#
_cell.length_a   1.000
_cell.length_b   1.000
_cell.length_c   1.000
_cell.angle_alpha   90.00
_cell.angle_beta   90.00
_cell.angle_gamma   90.00
#
_symmetry.space_group_name_H-M   'P 1'
#
loop_
_entity.id
_entity.type
_entity.pdbx_description
1 polymer ?
#
loop_
_entity_poly.entity_id
_entity_poly.type
_entity_poly.pdbx_seq_one_letter_code
_entity_poly.pdbx_strand_id
1 'polypeptide(L)'
;MATTMASESFVLSLGAMYDSLEELASNCQSIYKKEILRYLELIPLWSYKFECFLSMIDYPGINYREIKSAIEGGKEVPVSVNKFIGVVVTNNRKSDVQIQYEQFMQSLATNLEKKINDLDCPFTYGQEDVVFLCDLFHLNEFEVTTKRGLSEYIDIIKETGLTAGRKPPEALSPLINAINTMVTSSADCERGFSQMNILATPVRSSLNLKTLSSLIFIKIVGPPPIHFDPSPYTRKWTLLVGR
;
A
#
# COMPACT_ATOMS: atom_id res chain seq x y z
N MET A 1 40.25 -14.61 7.71
CA MET A 1 40.06 -14.00 9.06
C MET A 1 38.68 -13.38 9.04
N ALA A 2 37.73 -13.93 9.79
CA ALA A 2 36.34 -13.46 9.77
C ALA A 2 36.29 -11.99 10.20
N THR A 3 35.83 -11.12 9.31
CA THR A 3 35.41 -9.75 9.59
C THR A 3 34.31 -9.84 10.64
N THR A 4 34.61 -9.38 11.86
CA THR A 4 33.62 -9.32 12.93
C THR A 4 32.48 -8.41 12.48
N MET A 5 31.27 -8.96 12.31
CA MET A 5 30.01 -8.25 12.04
C MET A 5 29.55 -7.44 13.28
N ALA A 6 30.47 -6.65 13.83
CA ALA A 6 30.31 -5.97 15.10
C ALA A 6 31.12 -4.66 15.13
N SER A 7 31.60 -4.13 14.01
CA SER A 7 32.20 -2.79 14.00
C SER A 7 31.13 -1.70 14.09
N GLU A 8 31.47 -0.54 14.64
CA GLU A 8 30.55 0.62 14.69
C GLU A 8 30.01 0.96 13.29
N SER A 9 30.89 0.98 12.28
CA SER A 9 30.56 1.23 10.88
C SER A 9 29.58 0.21 10.32
N PHE A 10 29.74 -1.06 10.66
CA PHE A 10 28.86 -2.14 10.21
C PHE A 10 27.46 -1.99 10.80
N VAL A 11 27.36 -1.78 12.12
CA VAL A 11 26.06 -1.69 12.79
C VAL A 11 25.31 -0.41 12.37
N LEU A 12 26.00 0.71 12.21
CA LEU A 12 25.41 1.94 11.65
C LEU A 12 24.91 1.74 10.22
N SER A 13 25.72 1.10 9.37
CA SER A 13 25.31 0.77 8.00
C SER A 13 24.11 -0.18 7.98
N LEU A 14 24.05 -1.12 8.92
CA LEU A 14 22.92 -2.03 9.08
C LEU A 14 21.63 -1.30 9.48
N GLY A 15 21.70 -0.37 10.43
CA GLY A 15 20.57 0.49 10.80
C GLY A 15 20.04 1.28 9.61
N ALA A 16 20.93 1.90 8.85
CA ALA A 16 20.58 2.64 7.63
C ALA A 16 19.87 1.74 6.59
N MET A 17 20.44 0.56 6.33
CA MET A 17 19.83 -0.41 5.41
C MET A 17 18.48 -0.92 5.90
N TYR A 18 18.34 -1.15 7.22
CA TYR A 18 17.08 -1.62 7.80
C TYR A 18 15.97 -0.59 7.64
N ASP A 19 16.22 0.67 8.01
CA ASP A 19 15.26 1.77 7.84
C ASP A 19 14.83 1.88 6.36
N SER A 20 15.78 1.78 5.41
CA SER A 20 15.44 1.80 3.99
C SER A 20 14.63 0.59 3.53
N LEU A 21 14.98 -0.61 4.00
CA LEU A 21 14.27 -1.83 3.63
C LEU A 21 12.86 -1.86 4.22
N GLU A 22 12.67 -1.37 5.44
CA GLU A 22 11.35 -1.27 6.08
C GLU A 22 10.45 -0.32 5.28
N GLU A 23 10.97 0.85 4.89
CA GLU A 23 10.24 1.79 4.05
C GLU A 23 9.86 1.19 2.69
N LEU A 24 10.77 0.45 2.04
CA LEU A 24 10.49 -0.21 0.77
C LEU A 24 9.53 -1.41 0.92
N ALA A 25 9.68 -2.20 1.99
CA ALA A 25 8.94 -3.44 2.22
C ALA A 25 7.47 -3.18 2.57
N SER A 26 7.18 -2.11 3.31
CA SER A 26 5.79 -1.67 3.61
C SER A 26 4.91 -1.56 2.36
N ASN A 27 5.52 -1.29 1.19
CA ASN A 27 4.83 -1.15 -0.08
C ASN A 27 4.82 -2.42 -0.93
N CYS A 28 5.81 -3.31 -0.83
CA CYS A 28 5.75 -4.57 -1.58
C CYS A 28 4.46 -5.36 -1.27
N GLN A 29 3.88 -5.23 -0.08
CA GLN A 29 2.59 -5.88 0.21
C GLN A 29 1.38 -5.21 -0.47
N SER A 30 1.42 -3.90 -0.73
CA SER A 30 0.34 -3.18 -1.42
C SER A 30 0.42 -3.32 -2.94
N ILE A 31 1.65 -3.30 -3.50
CA ILE A 31 1.93 -3.42 -4.93
C ILE A 31 1.44 -4.75 -5.51
N TYR A 32 1.58 -5.85 -4.76
CA TYR A 32 1.19 -7.19 -5.24
C TYR A 32 -0.32 -7.46 -5.16
N LYS A 33 -1.11 -6.58 -4.52
CA LYS A 33 -2.56 -6.80 -4.37
C LYS A 33 -3.42 -6.13 -5.45
N LYS A 34 -2.84 -5.27 -6.30
CA LYS A 34 -3.60 -4.50 -7.30
C LYS A 34 -2.85 -4.44 -8.63
N GLU A 35 -2.95 -5.52 -9.40
CA GLU A 35 -2.44 -5.55 -10.77
C GLU A 35 -3.16 -4.56 -11.70
N ILE A 36 -4.34 -4.07 -11.33
CA ILE A 36 -5.25 -3.36 -12.26
C ILE A 36 -5.04 -1.83 -12.27
N LEU A 37 -4.34 -1.23 -11.29
CA LEU A 37 -4.13 0.24 -11.23
C LEU A 37 -2.72 0.67 -10.85
N ARG A 38 -1.75 0.14 -11.61
CA ARG A 38 -0.32 0.46 -11.52
C ARG A 38 -0.05 1.98 -11.43
N TYR A 39 -0.77 2.85 -12.14
CA TYR A 39 -0.46 4.29 -12.18
C TYR A 39 -1.19 5.13 -11.12
N LEU A 40 -2.46 4.80 -10.81
CA LEU A 40 -3.24 5.55 -9.81
C LEU A 40 -2.72 5.33 -8.39
N GLU A 41 -2.05 4.22 -8.13
CA GLU A 41 -1.56 3.89 -6.79
C GLU A 41 -0.04 3.85 -6.69
N LEU A 42 0.69 3.29 -7.67
CA LEU A 42 2.15 3.20 -7.53
C LEU A 42 2.80 4.57 -7.61
N ILE A 43 2.41 5.45 -8.51
CA ILE A 43 3.13 6.72 -8.67
C ILE A 43 3.00 7.59 -7.40
N PRO A 44 1.81 7.74 -6.80
CA PRO A 44 1.67 8.35 -5.47
C PRO A 44 2.50 7.66 -4.39
N LEU A 45 2.50 6.32 -4.36
CA LEU A 45 3.27 5.55 -3.36
C LEU A 45 4.78 5.75 -3.52
N TRP A 46 5.29 5.71 -4.74
CA TRP A 46 6.72 5.88 -5.04
C TRP A 46 7.14 7.34 -4.85
N SER A 47 6.28 8.30 -5.17
CA SER A 47 6.49 9.72 -4.85
C SER A 47 6.55 9.95 -3.34
N TYR A 48 5.65 9.31 -2.57
CA TYR A 48 5.70 9.36 -1.11
C TYR A 48 7.01 8.80 -0.56
N LYS A 49 7.49 7.67 -1.09
CA LYS A 49 8.77 7.09 -0.65
C LYS A 49 9.98 7.95 -1.01
N PHE A 50 9.96 8.58 -2.18
CA PHE A 50 10.95 9.60 -2.54
C PHE A 50 11.01 10.70 -1.47
N GLU A 51 9.86 11.26 -1.09
CA GLU A 51 9.78 12.29 -0.04
C GLU A 51 10.23 11.77 1.33
N CYS A 52 9.88 10.52 1.69
CA CYS A 52 10.36 9.90 2.93
C CYS A 52 11.88 9.81 2.95
N PHE A 53 12.52 9.37 1.85
CA PHE A 53 13.97 9.28 1.79
C PHE A 53 14.65 10.65 1.82
N LEU A 54 14.06 11.67 1.20
CA LEU A 54 14.54 13.05 1.34
C LEU A 54 14.41 13.53 2.80
N SER A 55 13.26 13.33 3.42
CA SER A 55 13.03 13.69 4.83
C SER A 55 14.00 12.96 5.76
N MET A 56 14.35 11.72 5.45
CA MET A 56 15.30 10.93 6.22
C MET A 56 16.70 11.56 6.27
N ILE A 57 17.09 12.40 5.29
CA ILE A 57 18.37 13.12 5.31
C ILE A 57 18.45 14.02 6.55
N ASP A 58 17.39 14.79 6.82
CA ASP A 58 17.32 15.70 7.97
C ASP A 58 16.87 14.98 9.25
N TYR A 59 16.03 13.95 9.10
CA TYR A 59 15.40 13.21 10.20
C TYR A 59 15.70 11.72 10.09
N PRO A 60 16.86 11.24 10.56
CA PRO A 60 17.25 9.85 10.41
C PRO A 60 16.23 8.87 11.00
N GLY A 61 16.11 7.71 10.36
CA GLY A 61 15.23 6.62 10.76
C GLY A 61 15.49 6.13 12.17
N ILE A 62 14.49 5.47 12.75
CA ILE A 62 14.50 5.11 14.17
C ILE A 62 15.63 4.16 14.50
N ASN A 63 15.89 3.17 13.65
CA ASN A 63 16.90 2.15 13.90
C ASN A 63 18.31 2.76 13.80
N TYR A 64 18.58 3.56 12.77
CA TYR A 64 19.84 4.27 12.64
C TYR A 64 20.09 5.22 13.82
N ARG A 65 19.06 5.96 14.27
CA ARG A 65 19.15 6.88 15.39
C ARG A 65 19.43 6.16 16.71
N GLU A 66 18.76 5.05 16.97
CA GLU A 66 18.98 4.25 18.19
C GLU A 66 20.39 3.67 18.23
N ILE A 67 20.86 3.11 17.10
CA ILE A 67 22.23 2.59 16.98
C ILE A 67 23.26 3.70 17.19
N LYS A 68 23.07 4.86 16.55
CA LYS A 68 23.96 6.01 16.69
C LYS A 68 24.02 6.50 18.15
N SER A 69 22.87 6.62 18.80
CA SER A 69 22.76 7.02 20.21
C SER A 69 23.44 6.03 21.15
N ALA A 70 23.32 4.72 20.88
CA ALA A 70 23.98 3.67 21.67
C ALA A 70 25.51 3.69 21.54
N ILE A 71 26.04 4.08 20.38
CA ILE A 71 27.48 4.23 20.15
C ILE A 71 28.01 5.53 20.79
N GLU A 72 27.29 6.65 20.64
CA GLU A 72 27.69 7.97 21.14
C GLU A 72 27.56 8.09 22.67
N GLY A 73 26.48 7.56 23.26
CA GLY A 73 26.27 7.52 24.71
C GLY A 73 27.34 6.70 25.47
N GLY A 74 28.10 5.87 24.74
CA GLY A 74 29.24 5.14 25.28
C GLY A 74 30.52 5.94 25.49
N LYS A 75 30.57 7.21 25.07
CA LYS A 75 31.78 8.04 25.09
C LYS A 75 31.93 8.94 26.33
N GLU A 76 30.90 9.09 27.18
CA GLU A 76 30.93 10.04 28.32
C GLU A 76 30.75 9.45 29.73
N VAL A 77 30.59 8.12 29.92
CA VAL A 77 30.41 7.55 31.28
C VAL A 77 31.21 6.26 31.48
N PRO A 78 31.98 6.12 32.58
CA PRO A 78 32.61 4.85 32.91
C PRO A 78 31.58 3.89 33.49
N VAL A 79 31.56 2.68 32.93
CA VAL A 79 31.05 1.42 33.52
C VAL A 79 29.55 1.13 33.33
N SER A 80 29.30 0.21 32.39
CA SER A 80 28.36 -0.94 32.48
C SER A 80 26.96 -0.92 31.84
N VAL A 81 26.63 -0.06 30.86
CA VAL A 81 25.36 -0.21 30.10
C VAL A 81 25.44 0.08 28.57
N ASN A 82 26.59 -0.08 27.90
CA ASN A 82 26.68 0.01 26.42
C ASN A 82 26.30 -1.30 25.70
N LYS A 83 25.18 -1.94 26.05
CA LYS A 83 24.92 -3.31 25.58
C LYS A 83 23.90 -3.37 24.45
N PHE A 84 24.40 -3.47 23.22
CA PHE A 84 23.88 -4.52 22.34
C PHE A 84 23.92 -5.82 23.17
N ILE A 85 22.76 -6.47 23.34
CA ILE A 85 22.64 -7.61 24.24
C ILE A 85 23.57 -8.72 23.74
N GLY A 86 24.63 -9.00 24.50
CA GLY A 86 25.58 -10.08 24.22
C GLY A 86 26.62 -9.81 23.14
N VAL A 87 26.73 -8.59 22.60
CA VAL A 87 27.69 -8.25 21.53
C VAL A 87 28.54 -7.04 21.91
N VAL A 88 29.87 -7.19 21.85
CA VAL A 88 30.81 -6.07 22.02
C VAL A 88 31.06 -5.44 20.65
N VAL A 89 30.66 -4.18 20.48
CA VAL A 89 30.94 -3.43 19.26
C VAL A 89 32.40 -2.97 19.27
N THR A 90 33.14 -3.25 18.20
CA THR A 90 34.56 -2.90 18.06
C THR A 90 34.72 -1.57 17.31
N ASN A 91 35.75 -0.80 17.67
CA ASN A 91 36.13 0.40 16.92
C ASN A 91 36.43 0.09 15.45
N ASN A 92 36.18 1.06 14.58
CA ASN A 92 36.42 0.95 13.14
C ASN A 92 37.90 0.79 12.82
N ARG A 93 38.19 -0.13 11.90
CA ARG A 93 39.49 -0.27 11.24
C ARG A 93 39.55 0.68 10.05
N LYS A 94 40.77 1.03 9.61
CA LYS A 94 40.97 1.85 8.39
C LYS A 94 40.38 1.22 7.11
N SER A 95 40.17 -0.10 7.11
CA SER A 95 39.58 -0.85 6.01
C SER A 95 38.05 -0.86 6.03
N ASP A 96 37.42 -0.41 7.12
CA ASP A 96 35.98 -0.55 7.29
C ASP A 96 35.28 0.55 6.50
N VAL A 97 34.42 0.13 5.56
CA VAL A 97 33.60 1.03 4.76
C VAL A 97 32.34 1.34 5.54
N GLN A 98 32.08 2.63 5.76
CA GLN A 98 30.85 3.10 6.40
C GLN A 98 29.94 3.72 5.34
N ILE A 99 28.68 3.29 5.33
CA ILE A 99 27.65 3.99 4.54
C ILE A 99 27.51 5.40 5.11
N GLN A 100 27.73 6.40 4.26
CA GLN A 100 27.36 7.77 4.60
C GLN A 100 25.85 7.89 4.50
N TYR A 101 25.18 7.96 5.65
CA TYR A 101 23.72 7.88 5.74
C TYR A 101 23.01 8.90 4.83
N GLU A 102 23.43 10.17 4.88
CA GLU A 102 22.85 11.24 4.06
C GLU A 102 23.01 10.96 2.56
N GLN A 103 24.23 10.61 2.13
CA GLN A 103 24.50 10.29 0.73
C GLN A 103 23.74 9.05 0.25
N PHE A 104 23.57 8.07 1.14
CA PHE A 104 22.83 6.86 0.86
C PHE A 104 21.34 7.14 0.67
N MET A 105 20.70 7.89 1.57
CA MET A 105 19.30 8.27 1.43
C MET A 105 19.07 9.16 0.20
N GLN A 106 19.95 10.12 -0.05
CA GLN A 106 19.92 10.93 -1.27
C GLN A 106 20.02 10.06 -2.54
N SER A 107 20.94 9.09 -2.56
CA SER A 107 21.10 8.16 -3.68
C SER A 107 19.85 7.30 -3.89
N LEU A 108 19.23 6.82 -2.82
CA LEU A 108 17.96 6.07 -2.92
C LEU A 108 16.85 6.95 -3.49
N ALA A 109 16.68 8.17 -2.99
CA ALA A 109 15.69 9.11 -3.50
C ALA A 109 15.88 9.39 -5.00
N THR A 110 17.09 9.77 -5.42
CA THR A 110 17.39 10.05 -6.83
C THR A 110 17.19 8.82 -7.74
N ASN A 111 17.51 7.61 -7.26
CA ASN A 111 17.25 6.39 -8.02
C ASN A 111 15.75 6.09 -8.16
N LEU A 112 14.93 6.40 -7.14
CA LEU A 112 13.49 6.26 -7.21
C LEU A 112 12.88 7.28 -8.18
N GLU A 113 13.29 8.54 -8.07
CA GLU A 113 12.87 9.61 -8.98
C GLU A 113 13.18 9.26 -10.44
N LYS A 114 14.41 8.80 -10.70
CA LYS A 114 14.80 8.32 -12.03
C LYS A 114 13.91 7.18 -12.51
N LYS A 115 13.62 6.18 -11.66
CA LYS A 115 12.72 5.07 -12.02
C LYS A 115 11.29 5.52 -12.32
N ILE A 116 10.80 6.56 -11.64
CA ILE A 116 9.49 7.15 -11.91
C ILE A 116 9.53 7.85 -13.28
N ASN A 117 10.58 8.63 -13.56
CA ASN A 117 10.74 9.37 -14.80
C ASN A 117 11.02 8.48 -16.02
N ASP A 118 11.69 7.35 -15.82
CA ASP A 118 11.99 6.35 -16.87
C ASP A 118 10.77 5.49 -17.24
N LEU A 119 9.60 5.68 -16.60
CA LEU A 119 8.34 5.05 -17.02
C LEU A 119 7.87 5.67 -18.35
N ASP A 120 8.47 5.25 -19.46
CA ASP A 120 8.03 5.60 -20.81
C ASP A 120 6.70 4.90 -21.12
N CYS A 121 5.63 5.59 -20.77
CA CYS A 121 4.28 5.08 -20.77
C CYS A 121 3.45 5.80 -21.84
N PRO A 122 2.86 5.10 -22.82
CA PRO A 122 1.96 5.73 -23.79
C PRO A 122 0.80 6.47 -23.11
N PHE A 123 0.29 7.55 -23.72
CA PHE A 123 -0.85 8.30 -23.17
C PHE A 123 -2.15 7.46 -23.05
N THR A 124 -2.20 6.32 -23.76
CA THR A 124 -3.29 5.34 -23.76
C THR A 124 -3.12 4.23 -22.73
N TYR A 125 -1.99 4.16 -22.04
CA TYR A 125 -1.74 3.10 -21.08
C TYR A 125 -2.77 3.10 -19.95
N GLY A 126 -3.27 1.91 -19.60
CA GLY A 126 -4.29 1.74 -18.57
C GLY A 126 -5.71 2.13 -19.03
N GLN A 127 -5.92 2.60 -20.26
CA GLN A 127 -7.27 2.87 -20.76
C GLN A 127 -8.11 1.59 -20.89
N GLU A 128 -7.50 0.46 -21.24
CA GLU A 128 -8.17 -0.85 -21.29
C GLU A 128 -8.58 -1.31 -19.88
N ASP A 129 -7.72 -1.12 -18.88
CA ASP A 129 -8.04 -1.40 -17.48
C ASP A 129 -9.19 -0.52 -16.98
N VAL A 130 -9.24 0.74 -17.40
CA VAL A 130 -10.37 1.65 -17.12
C VAL A 130 -11.66 1.12 -17.73
N VAL A 131 -11.66 0.62 -18.98
CA VAL A 131 -12.85 -0.01 -19.58
C VAL A 131 -13.30 -1.18 -18.72
N PHE A 132 -12.38 -2.10 -18.44
CA PHE A 132 -12.67 -3.29 -17.66
C PHE A 132 -13.26 -2.94 -16.28
N LEU A 133 -12.67 -1.98 -15.57
CA LEU A 133 -13.15 -1.57 -14.26
C LEU A 133 -14.47 -0.82 -14.34
N CYS A 134 -14.67 0.03 -15.34
CA CYS A 134 -15.96 0.69 -15.58
C CYS A 134 -17.07 -0.34 -15.81
N ASP A 135 -16.81 -1.36 -16.63
CA ASP A 135 -17.76 -2.46 -16.85
C ASP A 135 -18.01 -3.25 -15.55
N LEU A 136 -16.96 -3.55 -14.79
CA LEU A 136 -17.04 -4.29 -13.53
C LEU A 136 -17.87 -3.56 -12.47
N PHE A 137 -17.72 -2.25 -12.35
CA PHE A 137 -18.44 -1.43 -11.37
C PHE A 137 -19.72 -0.79 -11.91
N HIS A 138 -20.10 -1.09 -13.14
CA HIS A 138 -21.24 -0.46 -13.82
C HIS A 138 -21.16 1.07 -13.89
N LEU A 139 -19.95 1.59 -14.17
CA LEU A 139 -19.63 3.02 -14.31
C LEU A 139 -19.51 3.45 -15.79
N ASN A 140 -20.21 2.77 -16.70
CA ASN A 140 -20.05 2.97 -18.15
C ASN A 140 -20.43 4.39 -18.60
N GLU A 141 -21.31 5.07 -17.87
CA GLU A 141 -21.63 6.48 -18.11
C GLU A 141 -20.46 7.44 -17.84
N PHE A 142 -19.50 7.02 -16.99
CA PHE A 142 -18.32 7.80 -16.64
C PHE A 142 -17.07 7.39 -17.43
N GLU A 143 -17.10 6.29 -18.20
CA GLU A 143 -15.92 5.69 -18.85
C GLU A 143 -15.11 6.71 -19.66
N VAL A 144 -15.78 7.50 -20.52
CA VAL A 144 -15.11 8.50 -21.37
C VAL A 144 -14.44 9.59 -20.51
N THR A 145 -15.13 10.07 -19.49
CA THR A 145 -14.61 11.09 -18.57
C THR A 145 -13.44 10.55 -17.75
N THR A 146 -13.54 9.31 -17.27
CA THR A 146 -12.50 8.63 -16.50
C THR A 146 -11.26 8.33 -17.33
N LYS A 147 -11.41 7.87 -18.59
CA LYS A 147 -10.28 7.70 -19.53
C LYS A 147 -9.54 9.02 -19.77
N ARG A 148 -10.28 10.10 -20.00
CA ARG A 148 -9.68 11.43 -20.15
C ARG A 148 -8.96 11.85 -18.88
N GLY A 149 -9.58 11.67 -17.72
CA GLY A 149 -8.97 11.95 -16.42
C GLY A 149 -7.68 11.17 -16.17
N LEU A 150 -7.58 9.92 -16.66
CA LEU A 150 -6.37 9.11 -16.58
C LEU A 150 -5.27 9.69 -17.48
N SER A 151 -5.59 10.04 -18.73
CA SER A 151 -4.61 10.64 -19.64
C SER A 151 -4.11 11.99 -19.13
N GLU A 152 -5.00 12.85 -18.62
CA GLU A 152 -4.61 14.11 -17.95
C GLU A 152 -3.69 13.87 -16.77
N TYR A 153 -3.96 12.83 -15.97
CA TYR A 153 -3.11 12.47 -14.83
C TYR A 153 -1.73 11.99 -15.28
N ILE A 154 -1.64 11.17 -16.33
CA ILE A 154 -0.37 10.72 -16.92
C ILE A 154 0.44 11.91 -17.45
N ASP A 155 -0.20 12.86 -18.13
CA ASP A 155 0.48 14.05 -18.66
C ASP A 155 1.03 14.92 -17.53
N ILE A 156 0.24 15.15 -16.46
CA ILE A 156 0.70 15.87 -15.27
C ILE A 156 1.92 15.21 -14.65
N ILE A 157 1.92 13.88 -14.55
CA ILE A 157 3.04 13.11 -14.01
C ILE A 157 4.29 13.31 -14.88
N LYS A 158 4.16 13.21 -16.20
CA LYS A 158 5.28 13.38 -17.13
C LYS A 158 5.88 14.78 -17.08
N GLU A 159 5.04 15.80 -16.96
CA GLU A 159 5.49 17.19 -16.90
C GLU A 159 6.17 17.54 -15.58
N THR A 160 5.77 16.92 -14.48
CA THR A 160 6.19 17.35 -13.13
C THR A 160 7.07 16.36 -12.38
N GLY A 161 7.28 15.15 -12.92
CA GLY A 161 8.17 14.12 -12.36
C GLY A 161 7.72 13.48 -11.06
N LEU A 162 6.78 14.10 -10.33
CA LEU A 162 6.33 13.70 -8.99
C LEU A 162 4.85 14.00 -8.77
N THR A 163 4.18 13.15 -7.99
CA THR A 163 2.78 13.34 -7.57
C THR A 163 2.64 13.74 -6.11
N ALA A 164 3.74 13.99 -5.39
CA ALA A 164 3.72 14.26 -3.96
C ALA A 164 2.76 15.41 -3.63
N GLY A 165 1.62 15.07 -3.02
CA GLY A 165 0.56 16.01 -2.62
C GLY A 165 -0.47 16.40 -3.69
N ARG A 166 -0.38 15.90 -4.93
CA ARG A 166 -1.35 16.22 -5.99
C ARG A 166 -2.53 15.25 -5.98
N LYS A 167 -3.73 15.81 -5.79
CA LYS A 167 -4.98 15.06 -5.87
C LYS A 167 -5.20 14.58 -7.31
N PRO A 168 -5.63 13.32 -7.52
CA PRO A 168 -6.06 12.86 -8.84
C PRO A 168 -7.14 13.78 -9.43
N PRO A 169 -7.19 13.96 -10.76
CA PRO A 169 -8.27 14.68 -11.44
C PRO A 169 -9.64 14.23 -10.96
N GLU A 170 -10.56 15.18 -10.79
CA GLU A 170 -11.92 14.90 -10.28
C GLU A 170 -12.66 13.87 -11.16
N ALA A 171 -12.35 13.86 -12.45
CA ALA A 171 -12.83 12.89 -13.44
C ALA A 171 -12.55 11.41 -13.10
N LEU A 172 -11.55 11.13 -12.25
CA LEU A 172 -11.22 9.78 -11.77
C LEU A 172 -11.97 9.39 -10.49
N SER A 173 -12.60 10.35 -9.81
CA SER A 173 -13.25 10.11 -8.51
C SER A 173 -14.28 8.99 -8.52
N PRO A 174 -15.16 8.84 -9.54
CA PRO A 174 -16.13 7.74 -9.57
C PRO A 174 -15.45 6.37 -9.51
N LEU A 175 -14.39 6.19 -10.30
CA LEU A 175 -13.63 4.95 -10.35
C LEU A 175 -12.85 4.70 -9.06
N ILE A 176 -12.15 5.72 -8.54
CA ILE A 176 -11.40 5.62 -7.28
C ILE A 176 -12.33 5.25 -6.11
N ASN A 177 -13.50 5.90 -6.04
CA ASN A 177 -14.48 5.61 -5.00
C ASN A 177 -14.99 4.17 -5.10
N ALA A 178 -15.30 3.69 -6.31
CA ALA A 178 -15.73 2.31 -6.51
C ALA A 178 -14.65 1.30 -6.12
N ILE A 179 -13.39 1.56 -6.46
CA ILE A 179 -12.26 0.69 -6.10
C ILE A 179 -12.02 0.67 -4.61
N ASN A 180 -12.23 1.78 -3.91
CA ASN A 180 -12.17 1.84 -2.46
C ASN A 180 -13.29 1.04 -1.78
N THR A 181 -14.35 0.65 -2.50
CA THR A 181 -15.35 -0.31 -1.99
C THR A 181 -14.91 -1.76 -2.13
N MET A 182 -13.88 -2.06 -2.92
CA MET A 182 -13.34 -3.40 -3.00
C MET A 182 -12.71 -3.79 -1.67
N VAL A 183 -13.10 -4.96 -1.22
CA VAL A 183 -12.54 -5.59 -0.04
C VAL A 183 -11.08 -5.98 -0.32
N THR A 184 -10.13 -5.38 0.41
CA THR A 184 -8.68 -5.53 0.17
C THR A 184 -7.97 -6.48 1.16
N SER A 185 -8.67 -6.97 2.18
CA SER A 185 -8.09 -7.83 3.21
C SER A 185 -8.50 -9.29 3.06
N SER A 186 -7.56 -10.21 3.32
CA SER A 186 -7.86 -11.65 3.39
C SER A 186 -8.85 -11.96 4.50
N ALA A 187 -8.83 -11.20 5.60
CA ALA A 187 -9.75 -11.36 6.73
C ALA A 187 -11.21 -11.15 6.32
N ASP A 188 -11.48 -10.20 5.42
CA ASP A 188 -12.84 -9.99 4.91
C ASP A 188 -13.28 -11.09 3.93
N CYS A 189 -12.36 -11.62 3.12
CA CYS A 189 -12.61 -12.82 2.30
C CYS A 189 -12.90 -14.04 3.19
N GLU A 190 -12.11 -14.24 4.24
CA GLU A 190 -12.32 -15.30 5.25
C GLU A 190 -13.67 -15.16 5.95
N ARG A 191 -14.09 -13.93 6.25
CA ARG A 191 -15.44 -13.67 6.76
C ARG A 191 -16.51 -14.15 5.77
N GLY A 192 -16.32 -13.90 4.47
CA GLY A 192 -17.21 -14.41 3.42
C GLY A 192 -17.24 -15.93 3.33
N PHE A 193 -16.08 -16.58 3.39
CA PHE A 193 -15.99 -18.05 3.42
C PHE A 193 -16.62 -18.66 4.68
N SER A 194 -16.47 -18.00 5.82
CA SER A 194 -17.14 -18.40 7.07
C SER A 194 -18.66 -18.35 6.93
N GLN A 195 -19.20 -17.28 6.32
CA GLN A 195 -20.64 -17.21 6.00
C GLN A 195 -21.07 -18.27 4.99
N MET A 196 -20.24 -18.56 3.98
CA MET A 196 -20.51 -19.62 3.01
C MET A 196 -20.59 -20.99 3.68
N ASN A 197 -19.69 -21.32 4.61
CA ASN A 197 -19.71 -22.59 5.35
C ASN A 197 -20.98 -22.75 6.21
N ILE A 198 -21.53 -21.66 6.74
CA ILE A 198 -22.81 -21.67 7.47
C ILE A 198 -23.98 -21.93 6.52
N LEU A 199 -23.96 -21.35 5.32
CA LEU A 199 -25.06 -21.42 4.36
C LEU A 199 -25.05 -22.70 3.52
N ALA A 200 -23.87 -23.14 3.10
CA ALA A 200 -23.62 -24.34 2.30
C ALA A 200 -23.09 -25.47 3.21
N THR A 201 -24.00 -26.05 4.00
CA THR A 201 -23.69 -27.25 4.79
C THR A 201 -23.93 -28.52 3.95
N PRO A 202 -23.30 -29.67 4.27
CA PRO A 202 -23.50 -30.92 3.55
C PRO A 202 -24.97 -31.37 3.45
N VAL A 203 -25.79 -30.96 4.42
CA VAL A 203 -27.23 -31.27 4.50
C VAL A 203 -28.11 -30.22 3.77
N ARG A 204 -27.58 -29.01 3.48
CA ARG A 204 -28.26 -27.91 2.75
C ARG A 204 -27.57 -27.58 1.41
N SER A 205 -26.94 -28.57 0.79
CA SER A 205 -26.12 -28.43 -0.43
C SER A 205 -26.92 -28.19 -1.73
N SER A 206 -28.23 -27.95 -1.66
CA SER A 206 -29.10 -27.78 -2.83
C SER A 206 -29.33 -26.32 -3.27
N LEU A 207 -28.68 -25.34 -2.63
CA LEU A 207 -28.81 -23.95 -3.04
C LEU A 207 -28.06 -23.72 -4.36
N ASN A 208 -28.76 -23.20 -5.37
CA ASN A 208 -28.10 -22.79 -6.60
C ASN A 208 -27.09 -21.66 -6.31
N LEU A 209 -26.07 -21.53 -7.18
CA LEU A 209 -24.99 -20.57 -7.00
C LEU A 209 -25.49 -19.12 -6.85
N LYS A 210 -26.55 -18.76 -7.59
CA LYS A 210 -27.13 -17.41 -7.58
C LYS A 210 -27.78 -17.08 -6.23
N THR A 211 -28.51 -18.04 -5.66
CA THR A 211 -29.15 -17.93 -4.35
C THR A 211 -28.13 -17.95 -3.23
N LEU A 212 -27.11 -18.81 -3.31
CA LEU A 212 -26.02 -18.86 -2.34
C LEU A 212 -25.25 -17.53 -2.32
N SER A 213 -24.86 -17.02 -3.49
CA SER A 213 -24.20 -15.71 -3.63
C SER A 213 -25.03 -14.58 -3.04
N SER A 214 -26.33 -14.54 -3.34
CA SER A 214 -27.25 -13.52 -2.79
C SER A 214 -27.37 -13.60 -1.27
N LEU A 215 -27.42 -14.80 -0.68
CA LEU A 215 -27.48 -14.98 0.77
C LEU A 215 -26.17 -14.57 1.46
N ILE A 216 -25.02 -14.91 0.86
CA ILE A 216 -23.71 -14.47 1.35
C ILE A 216 -23.64 -12.93 1.33
N PHE A 217 -24.08 -12.30 0.24
CA PHE A 217 -24.13 -10.84 0.13
C PHE A 217 -24.98 -10.22 1.24
N ILE A 218 -26.20 -10.72 1.47
CA ILE A 218 -27.08 -10.24 2.55
C ILE A 218 -26.43 -10.43 3.93
N LYS A 219 -25.72 -11.54 4.16
CA LYS A 219 -25.06 -11.80 5.46
C LYS A 219 -23.83 -10.91 5.70
N ILE A 220 -23.12 -10.53 4.65
CA ILE A 220 -21.91 -9.69 4.75
C ILE A 220 -22.28 -8.21 4.81
N VAL A 221 -23.17 -7.77 3.91
CA VAL A 221 -23.45 -6.34 3.65
C VAL A 221 -24.79 -5.89 4.27
N GLY A 222 -25.71 -6.82 4.50
CA GLY A 222 -27.03 -6.49 5.02
C GLY A 222 -26.99 -5.93 6.45
N PRO A 223 -27.94 -5.06 6.82
CA PRO A 223 -28.05 -4.54 8.17
C PRO A 223 -28.32 -5.69 9.16
N PRO A 224 -27.86 -5.58 10.42
CA PRO A 224 -28.22 -6.53 11.47
C PRO A 224 -29.75 -6.68 11.55
N PRO A 225 -30.29 -7.87 11.90
CA PRO A 225 -31.74 -8.11 11.91
C PRO A 225 -32.56 -7.09 12.71
N ILE A 226 -31.98 -6.53 13.78
CA ILE A 226 -32.61 -5.51 14.62
C ILE A 226 -32.77 -4.15 13.92
N HIS A 227 -31.95 -3.87 12.91
CA HIS A 227 -31.98 -2.64 12.10
C HIS A 227 -32.56 -2.88 10.71
N PHE A 228 -33.05 -4.09 10.42
CA PHE A 228 -33.67 -4.39 9.14
C PHE A 228 -35.11 -3.89 9.13
N ASP A 229 -35.39 -2.85 8.32
CA ASP A 229 -36.75 -2.40 8.05
C ASP A 229 -37.32 -3.12 6.82
N PRO A 230 -38.29 -4.05 6.98
CA PRO A 230 -38.92 -4.74 5.85
C PRO A 230 -39.92 -3.86 5.09
N SER A 231 -40.33 -2.72 5.64
CA SER A 231 -41.44 -1.89 5.13
C SER A 231 -41.33 -1.47 3.65
N PRO A 232 -40.14 -1.13 3.11
CA PRO A 232 -40.01 -0.76 1.70
C PRO A 232 -40.25 -1.95 0.75
N TYR A 233 -39.88 -3.16 1.18
CA TYR A 233 -40.02 -4.38 0.37
C TYR A 233 -41.45 -4.89 0.38
N THR A 234 -42.09 -4.91 1.55
CA THR A 234 -43.49 -5.34 1.70
C THR A 234 -44.43 -4.42 0.94
N ARG A 235 -44.21 -3.10 0.95
CA ARG A 235 -45.01 -2.15 0.16
C ARG A 235 -44.94 -2.41 -1.34
N LYS A 236 -43.76 -2.69 -1.89
CA LYS A 236 -43.60 -3.04 -3.31
C LYS A 236 -44.36 -4.33 -3.66
N TRP A 237 -44.38 -5.32 -2.78
CA TRP A 237 -45.13 -6.56 -2.99
C TRP A 237 -46.64 -6.35 -2.90
N THR A 238 -47.13 -5.58 -1.92
CA THR A 238 -48.56 -5.29 -1.80
C THR A 238 -49.08 -4.43 -2.96
N LEU A 239 -48.25 -3.57 -3.54
CA LEU A 239 -48.61 -2.80 -4.75
C LEU A 239 -48.65 -3.68 -6.02
N LEU A 240 -47.95 -4.82 -6.04
CA LEU A 240 -47.96 -5.77 -7.16
C LEU A 240 -49.14 -6.76 -7.12
N VAL A 241 -49.76 -6.99 -5.96
CA VAL A 241 -50.89 -7.93 -5.79
C VAL A 241 -52.26 -7.29 -6.17
N GLY A 242 -52.25 -6.03 -6.64
CA GLY A 242 -53.45 -5.30 -7.09
C GLY A 242 -53.67 -5.25 -8.60
N ARG A 243 -53.20 -6.24 -9.37
CA ARG A 243 -53.54 -6.41 -10.81
C ARG A 243 -53.91 -7.85 -11.10
#